data_AF-A0A5R8MHB0-F1
#
_entry.id   AF-A0A5R8MHB0-F1
#
_cell.length_a   1.000
_cell.length_b   1.000
_cell.length_c   1.000
_cell.angle_alpha   90.00
_cell.angle_beta   90.00
_cell.angle_gamma   90.00
#
_symmetry.space_group_name_H-M   'P 1'
#
loop_
_entity.id
_entity.type
_entity.pdbx_description
1 polymer ?
#
loop_
_entity_poly.entity_id
_entity_poly.type
_entity_poly.pdbx_seq_one_letter_code
_entity_poly.pdbx_strand_id
1 'polypeptide(L)'
;MDAGVEVVDGEAAHDAPSLCMGGEDLKGFLQQDEGMECVVAVDLGGTTMKGGLVARDGTCLHIERRHTPRTEGPERVVAAVSALVSDLARPRPGVRPLAVGLAVPGLVTAEHAVFSAAFGWRDVPASSFTDVDLPVALGHDVRAAGEAELAYG
;
A
#
# COMPACT_ATOMS: atom_id res chain seq x y z
N MET A 1 22.94 -16.94 -64.16
CA MET A 1 23.25 -15.90 -63.16
C MET A 1 22.06 -15.91 -62.23
N ASP A 2 22.07 -16.46 -61.02
CA ASP A 2 23.16 -16.87 -60.13
C ASP A 2 22.60 -17.93 -59.14
N ALA A 3 23.50 -18.64 -58.46
CA ALA A 3 23.31 -19.67 -57.43
C ALA A 3 22.30 -19.25 -56.32
N GLY A 4 21.57 -20.13 -55.62
CA GLY A 4 21.98 -21.35 -54.94
C GLY A 4 22.07 -21.08 -53.42
N VAL A 5 21.25 -21.78 -52.62
CA VAL A 5 21.42 -22.18 -51.18
C VAL A 5 21.65 -21.01 -50.19
N GLU A 6 20.91 -20.84 -49.09
CA GLU A 6 21.05 -21.64 -47.86
C GLU A 6 19.92 -21.27 -46.88
N VAL A 7 19.43 -22.29 -46.16
CA VAL A 7 18.60 -22.14 -44.96
C VAL A 7 19.52 -21.70 -43.83
N VAL A 8 19.15 -20.65 -43.12
CA VAL A 8 19.72 -20.34 -41.80
C VAL A 8 18.59 -19.94 -40.87
N ASP A 9 18.28 -20.88 -39.97
CA ASP A 9 17.57 -20.64 -38.73
C ASP A 9 18.28 -19.54 -37.93
N GLY A 10 17.50 -18.59 -37.43
CA GLY A 10 17.99 -17.45 -36.65
C GLY A 10 17.07 -17.18 -35.49
N GLU A 11 16.82 -18.21 -34.68
CA GLU A 11 16.29 -18.06 -33.32
C GLU A 11 17.25 -17.14 -32.56
N ALA A 12 16.75 -15.96 -32.14
CA ALA A 12 17.51 -15.08 -31.27
C ALA A 12 17.73 -15.83 -29.95
N ALA A 13 18.93 -16.38 -29.81
CA ALA A 13 19.44 -16.94 -28.60
C ALA A 13 19.29 -15.93 -27.45
N HIS A 14 18.31 -16.17 -26.59
CA HIS A 14 18.45 -15.79 -25.19
C HIS A 14 19.64 -16.60 -24.68
N ASP A 15 20.78 -15.92 -24.55
CA ASP A 15 22.00 -16.42 -23.94
C ASP A 15 21.72 -16.71 -22.46
N ALA A 16 21.13 -17.88 -22.21
CA ALA A 16 21.04 -18.46 -20.89
C ALA A 16 22.41 -19.09 -20.61
N PRO A 17 23.12 -18.70 -19.53
CA PRO A 17 24.37 -19.35 -19.20
C PRO A 17 24.07 -20.82 -18.91
N SER A 18 24.67 -21.72 -19.69
CA SER A 18 24.66 -23.16 -19.42
C SER A 18 25.46 -23.43 -18.15
N LEU A 19 24.80 -23.26 -17.01
CA LEU A 19 25.28 -23.72 -15.72
C LEU A 19 24.59 -25.03 -15.38
N CYS A 20 25.39 -26.08 -15.23
CA CYS A 20 25.01 -27.37 -14.70
C CYS A 20 24.65 -27.18 -13.21
N MET A 21 23.44 -26.72 -12.92
CA MET A 21 22.97 -26.44 -11.56
C MET A 21 22.11 -27.61 -11.08
N GLY A 22 22.37 -28.08 -9.86
CA GLY A 22 21.62 -29.18 -9.25
C GLY A 22 20.18 -28.77 -8.94
N GLY A 23 19.29 -29.76 -8.73
CA GLY A 23 17.87 -29.50 -8.41
C GLY A 23 17.61 -28.72 -7.11
N GLU A 24 18.64 -28.49 -6.31
CA GLU A 24 18.66 -27.65 -5.11
C GLU A 24 18.96 -26.17 -5.42
N ASP A 25 19.73 -25.87 -6.46
CA ASP A 25 20.06 -24.51 -6.90
C ASP A 25 18.89 -23.83 -7.64
N LEU A 26 18.03 -24.60 -8.30
CA LEU A 26 16.80 -24.09 -8.93
C LEU A 26 15.78 -23.59 -7.89
N LYS A 27 15.83 -24.09 -6.65
CA LYS A 27 14.99 -23.58 -5.55
C LYS A 27 15.43 -22.19 -5.11
N GLY A 28 16.73 -21.89 -5.18
CA GLY A 28 17.26 -20.54 -4.89
C GLY A 28 16.90 -19.50 -5.95
N PHE A 29 16.68 -19.92 -7.20
CA PHE A 29 16.27 -19.03 -8.30
C PHE A 29 14.74 -18.77 -8.33
N LEU A 30 13.96 -19.69 -7.76
CA LEU A 30 12.49 -19.61 -7.68
C LEU A 30 11.97 -19.09 -6.34
N GLN A 31 12.84 -18.85 -5.35
CA GLN A 31 12.51 -18.04 -4.18
C GLN A 31 12.50 -16.56 -4.58
N GLN A 32 11.62 -16.21 -5.51
CA GLN A 32 11.22 -14.82 -5.69
C GLN A 32 10.81 -14.32 -4.30
N ASP A 33 11.42 -13.20 -3.90
CA ASP A 33 11.20 -12.48 -2.66
C ASP A 33 9.68 -12.18 -2.53
N GLU A 34 8.90 -13.12 -1.97
CA GLU A 34 7.51 -12.88 -1.61
C GLU A 34 7.54 -11.91 -0.43
N GLY A 35 7.67 -10.63 -0.77
CA GLY A 35 7.73 -9.56 0.20
C GLY A 35 6.58 -9.69 1.18
N MET A 36 6.88 -9.47 2.46
CA MET A 36 5.92 -9.66 3.54
C MET A 36 4.65 -8.86 3.26
N GLU A 37 3.55 -9.59 3.12
CA GLU A 37 2.25 -8.99 2.84
C GLU A 37 1.80 -8.11 4.00
N CYS A 38 1.40 -6.89 3.68
CA CYS A 38 0.98 -5.92 4.68
C CYS A 38 -0.14 -5.01 4.18
N VAL A 39 -0.68 -4.21 5.10
CA VAL A 39 -1.65 -3.14 4.83
C VAL A 39 -1.00 -1.80 5.15
N VAL A 40 -1.25 -0.79 4.31
CA VAL A 40 -0.99 0.62 4.66
C VAL A 40 -2.09 1.06 5.62
N ALA A 41 -1.77 1.23 6.90
CA ALA A 41 -2.72 1.67 7.91
C ALA A 41 -2.51 3.15 8.25
N VAL A 42 -3.56 3.95 8.24
CA VAL A 42 -3.53 5.37 8.63
C VAL A 42 -4.57 5.66 9.71
N ASP A 43 -4.12 6.25 10.81
CA ASP A 43 -4.93 6.82 11.89
C ASP A 43 -4.85 8.35 11.81
N LEU A 44 -5.95 8.98 11.42
CA LEU A 44 -6.05 10.43 11.29
C LEU A 44 -6.48 11.07 12.61
N GLY A 45 -5.50 11.49 13.41
CA GLY A 45 -5.74 12.34 14.57
C GLY A 45 -5.91 13.82 14.21
N GLY A 46 -6.51 14.59 15.12
CA GLY A 46 -6.73 16.02 14.93
C GLY A 46 -5.44 16.86 14.82
N THR A 47 -4.32 16.36 15.34
CA THR A 47 -3.01 17.06 15.35
C THR A 47 -1.92 16.26 14.63
N THR A 48 -2.02 14.94 14.63
CA THR A 48 -1.02 14.03 14.07
C THR A 48 -1.72 12.93 13.30
N MET A 49 -1.27 12.69 12.08
CA MET A 49 -1.55 11.47 11.33
C MET A 49 -0.49 10.44 11.67
N LYS A 50 -0.90 9.21 11.96
CA LYS A 50 0.01 8.08 12.10
C LYS A 50 -0.20 7.17 10.92
N GLY A 51 0.88 6.75 10.29
CA GLY A 51 0.87 5.81 9.17
C GLY A 51 1.78 4.63 9.46
N GLY A 52 1.49 3.48 8.89
CA GLY A 52 2.37 2.32 9.01
C GLY A 52 2.10 1.22 8.00
N LEU A 53 3.03 0.28 7.93
CA LEU A 53 2.92 -0.98 7.21
C LEU A 53 2.69 -2.08 8.23
N VAL A 54 1.51 -2.68 8.22
CA VAL A 54 1.08 -3.66 9.24
C VAL A 54 0.90 -5.02 8.58
N ALA A 55 1.68 -6.00 9.02
CA ALA A 55 1.59 -7.38 8.54
C ALA A 55 0.31 -8.07 9.06
N ARG A 56 -0.03 -9.21 8.47
CA ARG A 56 -1.25 -9.97 8.79
C ARG A 56 -1.37 -10.38 10.27
N ASP A 57 -0.25 -10.60 10.95
CA ASP A 57 -0.20 -10.97 12.36
C ASP A 57 -0.26 -9.75 13.32
N GLY A 58 -0.39 -8.53 12.78
CA GLY A 58 -0.36 -7.29 13.55
C GLY A 58 1.02 -6.68 13.71
N THR A 59 2.08 -7.34 13.21
CA THR A 59 3.45 -6.79 13.29
C THR A 59 3.54 -5.50 12.49
N CYS A 60 3.98 -4.42 13.14
CA CYS A 60 4.25 -3.14 12.49
C CYS A 60 5.65 -3.14 11.85
N LEU A 61 5.72 -3.33 10.54
CA LEU A 61 6.98 -3.34 9.76
C LEU A 61 7.58 -1.94 9.61
N HIS A 62 6.72 -0.93 9.60
CA HIS A 62 7.11 0.48 9.56
C HIS A 62 6.04 1.34 10.22
N ILE A 63 6.45 2.41 10.91
CA ILE A 63 5.56 3.42 11.48
C ILE A 63 6.18 4.80 11.22
N GLU A 64 5.37 5.73 10.75
CA GLU A 64 5.71 7.14 10.68
C GLU A 64 4.58 8.02 11.22
N ARG A 65 4.92 9.28 11.53
CA ARG A 65 3.98 10.27 12.04
C ARG A 65 4.19 11.59 11.31
N ARG A 66 3.09 12.24 10.93
CA ARG A 66 3.09 13.55 10.27
C ARG A 66 2.12 14.49 10.97
N HIS A 67 2.40 15.79 10.94
CA HIS A 67 1.45 16.78 11.43
C HIS A 67 0.19 16.77 10.57
N THR A 68 -0.98 16.88 11.18
CA THR A 68 -2.25 17.07 10.46
C THR A 68 -2.41 18.56 10.15
N PRO A 69 -2.44 18.99 8.88
CA PRO A 69 -2.53 20.40 8.49
C PRO A 69 -3.97 20.95 8.66
N ARG A 70 -4.57 20.75 9.84
CA ARG A 70 -5.99 21.03 10.12
C ARG A 70 -6.36 22.49 9.87
N THR A 71 -5.44 23.42 10.14
CA THR A 71 -5.67 24.86 9.96
C THR A 71 -5.53 25.32 8.52
N GLU A 72 -5.03 24.47 7.61
CA GLU A 72 -4.85 24.79 6.19
C GLU A 72 -6.09 24.45 5.35
N GLY A 73 -7.10 23.82 5.95
CA GLY A 73 -8.39 23.57 5.34
C GLY A 73 -8.67 22.08 5.03
N PRO A 74 -9.94 21.74 4.75
CA PRO A 74 -10.39 20.36 4.58
C PRO A 74 -9.64 19.60 3.48
N GLU A 75 -9.40 20.25 2.34
CA GLU A 75 -8.73 19.67 1.16
C GLU A 75 -7.26 19.40 1.45
N ARG A 76 -6.62 20.24 2.29
CA ARG A 76 -5.23 20.07 2.69
C ARG A 76 -5.03 18.88 3.60
N VAL A 77 -6.01 18.57 4.46
CA VAL A 77 -6.00 17.35 5.27
C VAL A 77 -6.13 16.12 4.38
N VAL A 78 -7.07 16.12 3.43
CA VAL A 78 -7.25 15.02 2.45
C VAL A 78 -5.98 14.77 1.65
N ALA A 79 -5.37 15.83 1.10
CA ALA A 79 -4.13 15.73 0.34
C ALA A 79 -2.97 15.19 1.19
N ALA A 80 -2.90 15.58 2.47
CA ALA A 80 -1.86 15.09 3.37
C ALA A 80 -2.02 13.60 3.70
N VAL A 81 -3.25 13.11 3.84
CA VAL A 81 -3.54 11.67 3.96
C VAL A 81 -3.14 10.94 2.68
N SER A 82 -3.54 11.43 1.49
CA SER A 82 -3.16 10.80 0.21
C SER A 82 -1.65 10.73 0.02
N ALA A 83 -0.93 11.79 0.37
CA ALA A 83 0.53 11.80 0.32
C ALA A 83 1.16 10.76 1.27
N LEU A 84 0.66 10.65 2.51
CA LEU A 84 1.12 9.65 3.47
C LEU A 84 0.85 8.22 2.95
N VAL A 85 -0.35 7.95 2.44
CA VAL A 85 -0.70 6.64 1.86
C VAL A 85 0.21 6.31 0.68
N SER A 86 0.40 7.26 -0.25
CA SER A 86 1.25 7.09 -1.43
C SER A 86 2.70 6.80 -1.04
N ASP A 87 3.23 7.50 -0.04
CA ASP A 87 4.58 7.29 0.44
C ASP A 87 4.76 5.92 1.11
N LEU A 88 3.75 5.45 1.84
CA LEU A 88 3.72 4.11 2.45
C LEU A 88 3.49 3.00 1.42
N ALA A 89 2.73 3.25 0.36
CA ALA A 89 2.48 2.26 -0.68
C ALA A 89 3.67 2.06 -1.64
N ARG A 90 4.68 2.96 -1.63
CA ARG A 90 5.85 2.82 -2.51
C ARG A 90 6.54 1.46 -2.33
N PRO A 91 7.01 0.84 -3.43
CA PRO A 91 7.74 -0.43 -3.38
C PRO A 91 8.93 -0.36 -2.41
N ARG A 92 9.08 -1.40 -1.59
CA ARG A 92 10.22 -1.59 -0.68
C ARG A 92 10.70 -3.04 -0.78
N PRO A 93 12.01 -3.31 -0.74
CA PRO A 93 12.52 -4.68 -0.71
C PRO A 93 11.88 -5.47 0.44
N GLY A 94 11.41 -6.67 0.16
CA GLY A 94 10.83 -7.57 1.17
C GLY A 94 9.48 -7.14 1.75
N VAL A 95 8.78 -6.16 1.18
CA VAL A 95 7.46 -5.72 1.68
C VAL A 95 6.47 -5.51 0.53
N ARG A 96 5.26 -6.06 0.67
CA ARG A 96 4.20 -5.99 -0.34
C ARG A 96 2.88 -5.48 0.25
N PRO A 97 2.55 -4.19 0.09
CA PRO A 97 1.23 -3.67 0.46
C PRO A 97 0.12 -4.27 -0.41
N LEU A 98 -0.97 -4.72 0.23
CA LEU A 98 -2.14 -5.31 -0.45
C LEU A 98 -3.39 -4.45 -0.40
N ALA A 99 -3.48 -3.54 0.56
CA ALA A 99 -4.64 -2.71 0.81
C ALA A 99 -4.26 -1.45 1.60
N VAL A 100 -5.20 -0.51 1.67
CA VAL A 100 -5.15 0.68 2.52
C VAL A 100 -6.28 0.63 3.53
N GLY A 101 -5.97 0.81 4.81
CA GLY A 101 -6.95 1.01 5.88
C GLY A 101 -6.86 2.44 6.43
N LEU A 102 -7.99 3.15 6.43
CA LEU A 102 -8.08 4.53 6.90
C LEU A 102 -9.06 4.63 8.07
N ALA A 103 -8.55 5.05 9.23
CA ALA A 103 -9.33 5.38 10.40
C ALA A 103 -9.44 6.91 10.52
N VAL A 104 -10.66 7.44 10.38
CA VAL A 104 -10.91 8.89 10.38
C VAL A 104 -12.02 9.28 11.36
N PRO A 105 -11.98 10.49 11.95
CA PRO A 105 -13.02 10.98 12.83
C PRO A 105 -14.22 11.51 12.06
N GLY A 106 -15.42 11.22 12.56
CA GLY A 106 -16.67 11.76 12.04
C GLY A 106 -17.71 10.69 11.74
N LEU A 107 -18.75 11.05 10.99
CA LEU A 107 -19.71 10.10 10.44
C LEU A 107 -19.11 9.47 9.19
N VAL A 108 -18.93 8.15 9.21
CA VAL A 108 -18.21 7.40 8.17
C VAL A 108 -19.05 6.21 7.71
N THR A 109 -19.07 6.02 6.39
CA THR A 109 -19.57 4.83 5.68
C THR A 109 -18.40 4.16 4.99
N ALA A 110 -18.61 2.98 4.37
CA ALA A 110 -17.56 2.31 3.62
C ALA A 110 -17.07 3.16 2.44
N GLU A 111 -17.96 3.94 1.82
CA GLU A 111 -17.65 4.73 0.63
C GLU A 111 -17.29 6.20 0.92
N HIS A 112 -17.74 6.78 2.04
CA HIS A 112 -17.61 8.21 2.31
C HIS A 112 -17.31 8.54 3.79
N ALA A 113 -16.46 9.55 3.98
CA ALA A 113 -16.45 10.38 5.19
C ALA A 113 -17.57 11.43 5.06
N VAL A 114 -18.78 11.04 5.44
CA VAL A 114 -20.03 11.82 5.27
C VAL A 114 -19.95 13.17 5.98
N PHE A 115 -19.43 13.20 7.20
CA PHE A 115 -19.31 14.46 7.94
C PHE A 115 -18.19 14.39 8.98
N SER A 116 -17.34 15.43 9.04
CA SER A 116 -16.39 15.60 10.14
C SER A 116 -16.34 17.07 10.57
N ALA A 117 -16.85 17.38 11.75
CA ALA A 117 -16.76 18.73 12.31
C ALA A 117 -15.30 19.14 12.57
N ALA A 118 -14.45 18.19 12.96
CA ALA A 118 -13.04 18.43 13.26
C ALA A 118 -12.23 18.87 12.02
N PHE A 119 -12.64 18.43 10.83
CA PHE A 119 -11.92 18.70 9.57
C PHE A 119 -12.74 19.49 8.55
N GLY A 120 -13.98 19.87 8.86
CA GLY A 120 -14.85 20.59 7.94
C GLY A 120 -15.32 19.77 6.74
N TRP A 121 -15.30 18.43 6.83
CA TRP A 121 -15.71 17.55 5.73
C TRP A 121 -17.22 17.43 5.58
N ARG A 122 -17.64 17.33 4.31
CA ARG A 122 -18.99 17.02 3.85
C ARG A 122 -18.84 16.08 2.66
N ASP A 123 -19.36 14.86 2.78
CA ASP A 123 -19.43 13.85 1.72
C ASP A 123 -18.11 13.66 0.94
N VAL A 124 -17.01 13.46 1.66
CA VAL A 124 -15.71 13.19 1.01
C VAL A 124 -15.61 11.70 0.66
N PRO A 125 -15.48 11.31 -0.61
CA PRO A 125 -15.41 9.92 -1.01
C PRO A 125 -14.08 9.28 -0.60
N ALA A 126 -14.08 7.98 -0.33
CA ALA A 126 -12.90 7.21 0.06
C ALA A 126 -11.74 7.37 -0.95
N SER A 127 -12.09 7.45 -2.25
CA SER A 127 -11.12 7.66 -3.33
C SER A 127 -10.40 9.01 -3.30
N SER A 128 -10.88 10.00 -2.55
CA SER A 128 -10.14 11.26 -2.39
C SER A 128 -8.92 11.12 -1.47
N PHE A 129 -8.89 10.09 -0.63
CA PHE A 129 -7.82 9.89 0.36
C PHE A 129 -6.61 9.15 -0.18
N THR A 130 -6.65 8.66 -1.41
CA THR A 130 -5.51 7.98 -2.02
C THR A 130 -5.66 7.86 -3.52
N ASP A 131 -4.54 7.98 -4.23
CA ASP A 131 -4.43 7.75 -5.67
C ASP A 131 -3.78 6.38 -5.98
N VAL A 132 -3.54 5.55 -4.96
CA VAL A 132 -2.91 4.23 -5.15
C VAL A 132 -3.93 3.22 -5.66
N ASP A 133 -3.49 2.34 -6.57
CA ASP A 133 -4.31 1.26 -7.12
C ASP A 133 -4.34 0.04 -6.16
N LEU A 134 -4.87 0.27 -4.95
CA LEU A 134 -5.09 -0.76 -3.94
C LEU A 134 -6.51 -0.64 -3.37
N PRO A 135 -7.14 -1.75 -2.96
CA PRO A 135 -8.39 -1.71 -2.21
C PRO A 135 -8.28 -0.81 -0.97
N VAL A 136 -9.28 0.03 -0.76
CA VAL A 136 -9.35 0.97 0.36
C VAL A 136 -10.51 0.61 1.28
N ALA A 137 -10.21 0.47 2.57
CA ALA A 137 -11.21 0.37 3.63
C ALA A 137 -11.21 1.68 4.44
N LEU A 138 -12.37 2.33 4.53
CA LEU A 138 -12.56 3.55 5.31
C LEU A 138 -13.44 3.25 6.54
N GLY A 139 -13.00 3.68 7.73
CA GLY A 139 -13.66 3.41 8.99
C GLY A 139 -13.60 4.58 9.98
N HIS A 140 -14.48 4.53 10.98
CA HIS A 140 -14.49 5.49 12.08
C HIS A 140 -13.38 5.16 13.08
N ASP A 141 -12.61 6.17 13.48
CA ASP A 141 -11.46 6.05 14.40
C ASP A 141 -11.77 5.35 15.73
N VAL A 142 -12.79 5.77 16.48
CA VAL A 142 -13.19 5.16 17.75
C VAL A 142 -13.62 3.70 17.58
N ARG A 143 -14.28 3.34 16.47
CA ARG A 143 -14.61 1.94 16.19
C ARG A 143 -13.35 1.12 15.96
N ALA A 144 -12.46 1.61 15.09
CA ALA A 144 -11.18 0.95 14.81
C ALA A 144 -10.33 0.80 16.08
N ALA A 145 -10.31 1.82 16.95
CA ALA A 145 -9.65 1.75 18.24
C ALA A 145 -10.29 0.67 19.13
N GLY A 146 -11.61 0.62 19.23
CA GLY A 146 -12.31 -0.41 20.01
C GLY A 146 -12.06 -1.84 19.50
N GLU A 147 -11.98 -2.02 18.18
CA GLU A 147 -11.60 -3.31 17.57
C GLU A 147 -10.15 -3.68 17.89
N ALA A 148 -9.23 -2.72 17.87
CA ALA A 148 -7.84 -2.93 18.25
C ALA A 148 -7.69 -3.30 19.74
N GLU A 149 -8.38 -2.60 20.65
CA GLU A 149 -8.39 -2.92 22.09
C GLU A 149 -8.98 -4.31 22.36
N LEU A 150 -10.02 -4.71 21.63
CA LEU A 150 -10.58 -6.06 21.75
C LEU A 150 -9.58 -7.15 21.32
N ALA A 151 -8.77 -6.86 20.31
CA ALA A 151 -7.82 -7.82 19.74
C ALA A 151 -6.47 -7.88 20.50
N TYR A 152 -6.04 -6.76 21.08
CA TYR A 152 -4.67 -6.58 21.60
C TYR A 152 -4.56 -5.96 23.01
N GLY A 153 -5.69 -5.57 23.62
CA GLY A 153 -5.74 -4.90 24.94
C GLY A 153 -5.81 -5.82 26.15
#